data_AF-A0A497TEC2-F1
#
_entry.id   AF-A0A497TEC2-F1
#
_cell.length_a   1.000
_cell.length_b   1.000
_cell.length_c   1.000
_cell.angle_alpha   90.00
_cell.angle_beta   90.00
_cell.angle_gamma   90.00
#
_symmetry.space_group_name_H-M   'P 1'
#
loop_
_entity.id
_entity.type
_entity.pdbx_description
1 polymer ?
#
loop_
_entity_poly.entity_id
_entity_poly.type
_entity_poly.pdbx_seq_one_letter_code
_entity_poly.pdbx_strand_id
1 'polypeptide(L)'
;IFNTFFVDVILGFILVAMGIQKLSEDINNKVVRKNQDILGEALDFIVQWIEKAQGHIRHISVKNENRFHSWDVKRSEIEDKIERNYRDLVKKIIEIENRLNELAKRYEKTEEEPTITGLSKRQIIALNYVKKNRKITTGVYKDLVKVSEKTAYNDLIDMVRKGLLKKIGSGSKTHYVLAF
;
A
#
# COMPACT_ATOMS: atom_id res chain seq x y z
N ILE A 1 -82.47 -82.24 8.05
CA ILE A 1 -81.67 -82.40 6.81
C ILE A 1 -81.36 -81.02 6.19
N PHE A 2 -82.36 -80.16 5.94
CA PHE A 2 -82.11 -78.84 5.33
C PHE A 2 -81.27 -77.89 6.21
N ASN A 3 -81.45 -77.94 7.54
CA ASN A 3 -80.77 -77.04 8.48
C ASN A 3 -79.26 -77.35 8.64
N THR A 4 -78.85 -78.63 8.55
CA THR A 4 -77.44 -79.04 8.66
C THR A 4 -76.65 -78.66 7.41
N PHE A 5 -77.23 -78.83 6.22
CA PHE A 5 -76.61 -78.41 4.97
C PHE A 5 -76.34 -76.91 4.90
N PHE A 6 -77.27 -76.09 5.38
CA PHE A 6 -77.10 -74.64 5.42
C PHE A 6 -75.96 -74.21 6.37
N VAL A 7 -75.84 -74.87 7.53
CA VAL A 7 -74.74 -74.63 8.48
C VAL A 7 -73.39 -75.01 7.86
N ASP A 8 -73.30 -76.13 7.14
CA ASP A 8 -72.06 -76.56 6.48
C ASP A 8 -71.61 -75.59 5.38
N VAL A 9 -72.56 -75.03 4.62
CA VAL A 9 -72.27 -74.00 3.60
C VAL A 9 -71.76 -72.72 4.25
N ILE A 10 -72.39 -72.25 5.34
CA ILE A 10 -71.93 -71.07 6.08
C ILE A 10 -70.53 -71.29 6.66
N LEU A 11 -70.28 -72.45 7.26
CA LEU A 11 -68.96 -72.80 7.79
C LEU A 11 -67.90 -72.83 6.69
N GLY A 12 -68.23 -73.33 5.50
CA GLY A 12 -67.36 -73.27 4.32
C GLY A 12 -67.01 -71.83 3.92
N PHE A 13 -67.99 -70.93 3.88
CA PHE A 13 -67.76 -69.51 3.58
C PHE A 13 -66.90 -68.81 4.63
N ILE A 14 -67.11 -69.09 5.92
CA ILE A 14 -66.29 -68.53 7.01
C ILE A 14 -64.84 -68.99 6.87
N LEU A 15 -64.61 -70.26 6.52
CA LEU A 15 -63.27 -70.82 6.35
C LEU A 15 -62.53 -70.21 5.15
N VAL A 16 -63.24 -69.97 4.05
CA VAL A 16 -62.70 -69.24 2.88
C VAL A 16 -62.41 -67.78 3.23
N ALA A 17 -63.31 -67.10 3.95
CA ALA A 17 -63.11 -65.73 4.37
C ALA A 17 -61.88 -65.57 5.30
N MET A 18 -61.70 -66.48 6.26
CA MET A 18 -60.50 -66.53 7.11
C MET A 18 -59.24 -66.80 6.29
N GLY A 19 -59.30 -67.68 5.28
CA GLY A 19 -58.19 -67.94 4.36
C GLY A 19 -57.78 -66.70 3.57
N ILE A 20 -58.75 -65.94 3.06
CA ILE A 20 -58.51 -64.68 2.33
C ILE A 20 -57.94 -63.61 3.26
N GLN A 21 -58.47 -63.48 4.48
CA GLN A 21 -57.95 -62.54 5.48
C GLN A 21 -56.49 -62.83 5.81
N LYS A 22 -56.14 -64.10 6.07
CA LYS A 22 -54.77 -64.52 6.35
C LYS A 22 -53.83 -64.27 5.16
N LEU A 23 -54.27 -64.56 3.94
CA LEU A 23 -53.49 -64.31 2.72
C LEU A 23 -53.25 -62.80 2.51
N SER A 24 -54.27 -61.97 2.77
CA SER A 24 -54.16 -60.51 2.72
C SER A 24 -53.14 -59.97 3.72
N GLU A 25 -53.18 -60.48 4.95
CA GLU A 25 -52.23 -60.12 6.02
C GLU A 25 -50.79 -60.54 5.66
N ASP A 26 -50.60 -61.75 5.14
CA ASP A 26 -49.29 -62.24 4.70
C ASP A 26 -48.72 -61.41 3.54
N ILE A 27 -49.56 -60.99 2.58
CA ILE A 27 -49.14 -60.11 1.48
C ILE A 27 -48.73 -58.74 2.02
N ASN A 28 -49.54 -58.15 2.89
CA ASN A 28 -49.24 -56.83 3.48
C ASN A 28 -47.93 -56.87 4.29
N ASN A 29 -47.74 -57.90 5.12
CA ASN A 29 -46.53 -58.09 5.90
C ASN A 29 -45.28 -58.26 5.02
N LYS A 30 -45.37 -58.96 3.89
CA LYS A 30 -44.26 -59.08 2.92
C LYS A 30 -43.91 -57.75 2.27
N VAL A 31 -44.92 -56.95 1.88
CA VAL A 31 -44.70 -55.62 1.30
C VAL A 31 -44.07 -54.67 2.31
N VAL A 32 -44.55 -54.68 3.56
CA VAL A 32 -43.99 -53.86 4.64
C VAL A 32 -42.53 -54.22 4.92
N ARG A 33 -42.19 -55.52 5.05
CA ARG A 33 -40.80 -55.95 5.25
C ARG A 33 -39.90 -55.53 4.10
N LYS A 34 -40.32 -55.75 2.84
CA LYS A 34 -39.55 -55.34 1.67
C LYS A 34 -39.28 -53.84 1.65
N ASN A 35 -40.27 -53.03 2.02
CA ASN A 35 -40.09 -51.58 2.12
C ASN A 35 -39.14 -51.20 3.26
N GLN A 36 -39.20 -51.88 4.41
CA GLN A 36 -38.26 -51.68 5.52
C GLN A 36 -36.83 -52.06 5.12
N ASP A 37 -36.63 -53.15 4.36
CA ASP A 37 -35.33 -53.58 3.87
C ASP A 37 -34.72 -52.52 2.91
N ILE A 38 -35.52 -52.04 1.95
CA ILE A 38 -35.09 -50.98 1.01
C ILE A 38 -34.71 -49.69 1.76
N LEU A 39 -35.50 -49.32 2.78
CA LEU A 39 -35.20 -48.16 3.61
C LEU A 39 -33.93 -48.37 4.44
N GLY A 40 -33.70 -49.59 4.95
CA GLY A 40 -32.47 -49.96 5.66
C GLY A 40 -31.24 -49.82 4.77
N GLU A 41 -31.29 -50.38 3.55
CA GLU A 41 -30.19 -50.27 2.57
C GLU A 41 -29.91 -48.82 2.18
N ALA A 42 -30.96 -48.01 1.98
CA ALA A 42 -30.80 -46.59 1.68
C ALA A 42 -30.18 -45.80 2.84
N LEU A 43 -30.57 -46.10 4.09
CA LEU A 43 -29.99 -45.49 5.29
C LEU A 43 -28.52 -45.89 5.45
N ASP A 44 -28.17 -47.15 5.25
CA ASP A 44 -26.78 -47.62 5.30
C ASP A 44 -25.91 -46.92 4.25
N PHE A 45 -26.44 -46.73 3.04
CA PHE A 45 -25.75 -45.96 2.00
C PHE A 45 -25.51 -44.51 2.42
N ILE A 46 -26.51 -43.85 3.01
CA ILE A 46 -26.40 -42.48 3.51
C ILE A 46 -25.37 -42.39 4.64
N VAL A 47 -25.40 -43.32 5.59
CA VAL A 47 -24.43 -43.38 6.70
C VAL A 47 -23.01 -43.52 6.16
N GLN A 48 -22.77 -44.46 5.25
CA GLN A 48 -21.46 -44.63 4.61
C GLN A 48 -21.00 -43.38 3.86
N TRP A 49 -21.91 -42.68 3.19
CA TRP A 49 -21.59 -41.44 2.50
C TRP A 49 -21.22 -40.32 3.48
N ILE A 50 -21.94 -40.19 4.59
CA ILE A 50 -21.65 -39.22 5.66
C ILE A 50 -20.27 -39.51 6.28
N GLU A 51 -19.95 -40.77 6.58
CA GLU A 51 -18.64 -41.14 7.13
C GLU A 51 -17.50 -40.78 6.17
N LYS A 52 -17.66 -41.08 4.87
CA LYS A 52 -16.68 -40.70 3.84
C LYS A 52 -16.53 -39.19 3.74
N ALA A 53 -17.64 -38.44 3.76
CA ALA A 53 -17.63 -36.99 3.72
C ALA A 53 -16.93 -36.39 4.96
N GLN A 54 -17.20 -36.90 6.15
CA GLN A 54 -16.52 -36.48 7.38
C GLN A 54 -15.01 -36.76 7.33
N GLY A 55 -14.60 -37.92 6.80
CA GLY A 55 -13.18 -38.23 6.58
C GLY A 55 -12.50 -37.21 5.66
N HIS A 56 -13.17 -36.85 4.55
CA HIS A 56 -12.67 -35.84 3.62
C HIS A 56 -12.55 -34.45 4.26
N ILE A 57 -13.57 -34.03 5.03
CA ILE A 57 -13.56 -32.75 5.75
C ILE A 57 -12.40 -32.70 6.75
N ARG A 58 -12.17 -33.78 7.50
CA ARG A 58 -11.02 -33.86 8.44
C ARG A 58 -9.70 -33.71 7.70
N HIS A 59 -9.51 -34.42 6.59
CA HIS A 59 -8.29 -34.32 5.80
C HIS A 59 -8.07 -32.90 5.23
N ILE A 60 -9.12 -32.25 4.73
CA ILE A 60 -9.07 -30.84 4.30
C ILE A 60 -8.69 -29.94 5.48
N SER A 61 -9.30 -30.13 6.64
CA SER A 61 -9.04 -29.34 7.85
C SER A 61 -7.57 -29.41 8.24
N VAL A 62 -7.01 -30.62 8.35
CA VAL A 62 -5.60 -30.83 8.70
C VAL A 62 -4.67 -30.22 7.65
N LYS A 63 -4.98 -30.40 6.36
CA LYS A 63 -4.19 -29.79 5.27
C LYS A 63 -4.23 -28.26 5.35
N ASN A 64 -5.39 -27.68 5.63
CA ASN A 64 -5.55 -26.24 5.76
C ASN A 64 -4.81 -25.70 6.99
N GLU A 65 -4.89 -26.39 8.13
CA GLU A 65 -4.17 -26.03 9.36
C GLU A 65 -2.65 -25.95 9.13
N ASN A 66 -2.06 -26.97 8.48
CA ASN A 66 -0.65 -26.95 8.11
C ASN A 66 -0.29 -25.79 7.17
N ARG A 67 -1.18 -25.47 6.22
CA ARG A 67 -0.98 -24.32 5.32
C ARG A 67 -1.06 -23.00 6.07
N PHE A 68 -2.04 -22.84 6.98
CA PHE A 68 -2.17 -21.66 7.83
C PHE A 68 -0.90 -21.46 8.67
N HIS A 69 -0.39 -22.51 9.32
CA HIS A 69 0.88 -22.44 10.04
C HIS A 69 2.04 -21.97 9.15
N SER A 70 2.17 -22.52 7.94
CA SER A 70 3.22 -22.09 7.01
C SER A 70 3.08 -20.62 6.58
N TRP A 71 1.83 -20.13 6.49
CA TRP A 71 1.53 -18.75 6.15
C TRP A 71 1.81 -17.82 7.32
N ASP A 72 1.51 -18.22 8.55
CA ASP A 72 1.81 -17.45 9.75
C ASP A 72 3.32 -17.27 9.94
N VAL A 73 4.11 -18.32 9.69
CA VAL A 73 5.57 -18.23 9.73
C VAL A 73 6.09 -17.24 8.67
N LYS A 74 5.66 -17.39 7.42
CA LYS A 74 6.06 -16.46 6.33
C LYS A 74 5.62 -15.03 6.61
N ARG A 75 4.44 -14.85 7.17
CA ARG A 75 3.93 -13.54 7.57
C ARG A 75 4.82 -12.91 8.63
N SER A 76 5.18 -13.66 9.67
CA SER A 76 6.09 -13.20 10.72
C SER A 76 7.45 -12.78 10.14
N GLU A 77 8.03 -13.57 9.24
CA GLU A 77 9.30 -13.22 8.58
C GLU A 77 9.21 -11.90 7.77
N ILE A 78 8.07 -11.68 7.11
CA ILE A 78 7.80 -10.46 6.35
C ILE A 78 7.64 -9.27 7.30
N GLU A 79 6.86 -9.42 8.36
CA GLU A 79 6.66 -8.38 9.38
C GLU A 79 8.00 -7.97 10.01
N ASP A 80 8.85 -8.94 10.36
CA ASP A 80 10.20 -8.70 10.86
C ASP A 80 11.08 -7.93 9.86
N LYS A 81 11.00 -8.29 8.57
CA LYS A 81 11.76 -7.61 7.52
C LYS A 81 11.28 -6.17 7.32
N ILE A 82 9.97 -5.97 7.36
CA ILE A 82 9.34 -4.66 7.29
C ILE A 82 9.80 -3.81 8.47
N GLU A 83 9.77 -4.35 9.69
CA GLU A 83 10.22 -3.64 10.88
C GLU A 83 11.69 -3.24 10.81
N ARG A 84 12.58 -4.14 10.38
CA ARG A 84 14.01 -3.82 10.17
C ARG A 84 14.19 -2.69 9.17
N ASN A 85 13.51 -2.77 8.03
CA ASN A 85 13.56 -1.72 7.00
C ASN A 85 13.05 -0.37 7.53
N TYR A 86 11.95 -0.36 8.30
CA TYR A 86 11.44 0.86 8.93
C TYR A 86 12.46 1.44 9.92
N ARG A 87 13.05 0.62 10.79
CA ARG A 87 14.09 1.07 11.74
C ARG A 87 15.30 1.69 11.02
N ASP A 88 15.74 1.09 9.92
CA ASP A 88 16.87 1.60 9.14
C ASP A 88 16.52 2.91 8.40
N LEU A 89 15.30 3.04 7.88
CA LEU A 89 14.82 4.29 7.29
C LEU A 89 14.76 5.41 8.34
N VAL A 90 14.23 5.13 9.52
CA VAL A 90 14.16 6.11 10.62
C VAL A 90 15.56 6.57 11.01
N LYS A 91 16.53 5.66 11.15
CA LYS A 91 17.93 6.02 11.42
C LYS A 91 18.51 6.95 10.34
N LYS A 92 18.27 6.65 9.05
CA LYS A 92 18.72 7.49 7.94
C LYS A 92 18.06 8.88 7.96
N ILE A 93 16.78 8.97 8.30
CA ILE A 93 16.07 10.25 8.44
C ILE A 93 16.71 11.09 9.54
N ILE A 94 16.94 10.50 10.72
CA ILE A 94 17.61 11.18 11.84
C ILE A 94 19.02 11.64 11.44
N GLU A 95 19.78 10.79 10.73
CA GLU A 95 21.11 11.14 10.25
C GLU A 95 21.07 12.33 9.27
N ILE A 96 20.12 12.32 8.33
CA ILE A 96 19.92 13.42 7.39
C ILE A 96 19.52 14.70 8.12
N GLU A 97 18.61 14.61 9.08
CA GLU A 97 18.15 15.75 9.89
C GLU A 97 19.34 16.38 10.66
N ASN A 98 20.16 15.54 11.31
CA ASN A 98 21.37 16.01 11.98
C ASN A 98 22.35 16.68 11.01
N ARG A 99 22.57 16.10 9.82
CA ARG A 99 23.42 16.70 8.79
C ARG A 99 22.86 18.04 8.29
N LEU A 100 21.55 18.14 8.11
CA LEU A 100 20.89 19.40 7.72
C LEU A 100 21.04 20.47 8.81
N ASN A 101 20.89 20.11 10.08
CA ASN A 101 21.11 21.02 11.20
C ASN A 101 22.55 21.52 11.26
N GLU A 102 23.53 20.64 11.06
CA GLU A 102 24.95 21.02 10.98
C GLU A 102 25.23 21.94 9.79
N LEU A 103 24.63 21.67 8.63
CA LEU A 103 24.75 22.54 7.46
C LEU A 103 24.09 23.89 7.70
N ALA A 104 22.88 23.94 8.27
CA ALA A 104 22.18 25.17 8.60
C ALA A 104 23.03 26.05 9.54
N LYS A 105 23.61 25.45 10.58
CA LYS A 105 24.52 26.12 11.51
C LYS A 105 25.78 26.66 10.80
N ARG A 106 26.33 25.92 9.84
CA ARG A 106 27.44 26.41 9.00
C ARG A 106 27.01 27.58 8.14
N TYR A 107 25.83 27.53 7.51
CA TYR A 107 25.32 28.61 6.68
C TYR A 107 25.05 29.88 7.49
N GLU A 108 24.43 29.78 8.67
CA GLU A 108 24.27 30.92 9.60
C GLU A 108 25.62 31.53 9.97
N LYS A 109 26.64 30.69 10.24
CA LYS A 109 28.01 31.16 10.49
C LYS A 109 28.69 31.77 9.26
N THR A 110 28.30 31.37 8.05
CA THR A 110 28.90 31.87 6.80
C THR A 110 28.33 33.23 6.38
N GLU A 111 27.18 33.67 6.93
CA GLU A 111 26.71 35.05 6.76
C GLU A 111 27.50 36.06 7.62
N GLU A 112 28.33 35.61 8.58
CA GLU A 112 29.12 36.47 9.47
C GLU A 112 30.63 36.54 9.14
N GLU A 113 31.15 35.91 8.09
CA GLU A 113 32.54 36.13 7.63
C GLU A 113 32.64 36.52 6.14
N PRO A 114 33.37 37.60 5.80
CA PRO A 114 33.40 38.16 4.47
C PRO A 114 34.45 37.47 3.56
N THR A 115 34.23 37.57 2.24
CA THR A 115 35.25 37.48 1.17
C THR A 115 35.89 36.13 0.82
N ILE A 116 35.39 35.48 -0.24
CA ILE A 116 36.26 34.74 -1.19
C ILE A 116 36.56 35.59 -2.45
N THR A 117 35.85 36.71 -2.62
CA THR A 117 36.30 37.82 -3.47
C THR A 117 36.03 39.08 -2.65
N GLY A 118 36.91 40.08 -2.65
CA GLY A 118 36.73 41.34 -1.93
C GLY A 118 35.52 42.20 -2.36
N LEU A 119 34.42 41.58 -2.80
CA LEU A 119 33.29 42.20 -3.46
C LEU A 119 32.01 41.99 -2.68
N SER A 120 31.25 43.06 -2.50
CA SER A 120 29.92 42.99 -1.89
C SER A 120 28.90 42.33 -2.83
N LYS A 121 27.80 41.79 -2.28
CA LYS A 121 26.67 41.26 -3.07
C LYS A 121 26.21 42.26 -4.16
N ARG A 122 26.24 43.56 -3.85
CA ARG A 122 25.92 44.67 -4.79
C ARG A 122 26.88 44.77 -5.97
N GLN A 123 28.18 44.62 -5.71
CA GLN A 123 29.23 44.66 -6.73
C GLN A 123 29.17 43.45 -7.67
N ILE A 124 28.83 42.27 -7.14
CA ILE A 124 28.61 41.05 -7.95
C ILE A 124 27.46 41.26 -8.94
N ILE A 125 26.35 41.87 -8.49
CA ILE A 125 25.21 42.22 -9.34
C ILE A 125 25.63 43.18 -10.47
N ALA A 126 26.46 44.18 -10.16
CA ALA A 126 27.02 45.09 -11.16
C ALA A 126 27.82 44.36 -12.23
N LEU A 127 28.76 43.49 -11.82
CA LEU A 127 29.63 42.77 -12.75
C LEU A 127 28.82 41.86 -13.68
N ASN A 128 27.80 41.18 -13.15
CA ASN A 128 26.88 40.37 -13.96
C ASN A 128 26.10 41.22 -14.96
N TYR A 129 25.66 42.42 -14.57
CA TYR A 129 24.97 43.34 -15.47
C TYR A 129 25.89 43.82 -16.60
N VAL A 130 27.12 44.25 -16.29
CA VAL A 130 28.09 44.72 -17.30
C VAL A 130 28.50 43.58 -18.24
N LYS A 131 28.65 42.35 -17.73
CA LYS A 131 28.93 41.16 -18.56
C LYS A 131 27.84 40.93 -19.62
N LYS A 132 26.57 41.19 -19.30
CA LYS A 132 25.44 41.05 -20.23
C LYS A 132 25.25 42.25 -21.15
N ASN A 133 25.35 43.47 -20.61
CA ASN A 133 24.97 44.72 -21.30
C ASN A 133 26.16 45.53 -21.83
N ARG A 134 27.38 45.01 -21.68
CA ARG A 134 28.69 45.60 -22.04
C ARG A 134 29.09 46.87 -21.29
N LYS A 135 28.14 47.68 -20.83
CA LYS A 135 28.38 48.92 -20.08
C LYS A 135 27.34 49.13 -18.98
N ILE A 136 27.72 49.90 -17.96
CA ILE A 136 26.80 50.38 -16.91
C ILE A 136 27.07 51.86 -16.63
N THR A 137 26.02 52.63 -16.33
CA THR A 137 26.15 54.01 -15.84
C THR A 137 25.80 54.06 -14.36
N THR A 138 26.19 55.13 -13.66
CA THR A 138 25.85 55.31 -12.24
C THR A 138 24.34 55.25 -12.00
N GLY A 139 23.53 55.84 -12.89
CA GLY A 139 22.07 55.79 -12.82
C GLY A 139 21.52 54.36 -12.94
N VAL A 140 21.99 53.59 -13.93
CA VAL A 140 21.58 52.19 -14.10
C VAL A 140 21.97 51.34 -12.89
N TYR A 141 23.18 51.52 -12.34
CA TYR A 141 23.61 50.80 -11.13
C TYR A 141 22.76 51.17 -9.91
N LYS A 142 22.47 52.45 -9.74
CA LYS A 142 21.60 52.97 -8.67
C LYS A 142 20.24 52.28 -8.69
N ASP A 143 19.63 52.18 -9.87
CA ASP A 143 18.29 51.59 -10.02
C ASP A 143 18.32 50.07 -9.88
N LEU A 144 19.40 49.42 -10.34
CA LEU A 144 19.61 47.98 -10.25
C LEU A 144 19.74 47.50 -8.80
N VAL A 145 20.40 48.30 -7.97
CA VAL A 145 20.76 47.92 -6.59
C VAL A 145 19.98 48.70 -5.52
N LYS A 146 19.18 49.69 -5.95
CA LYS A 146 18.33 50.54 -5.10
C LYS A 146 19.09 51.25 -3.98
N VAL A 147 20.16 51.96 -4.34
CA VAL A 147 21.00 52.73 -3.40
C VAL A 147 21.00 54.23 -3.73
N SER A 148 21.56 55.07 -2.86
CA SER A 148 21.75 56.49 -3.17
C SER A 148 22.75 56.68 -4.33
N GLU A 149 22.66 57.80 -5.05
CA GLU A 149 23.59 58.10 -6.15
C GLU A 149 25.05 58.22 -5.68
N LYS A 150 25.27 58.77 -4.47
CA LYS A 150 26.60 58.85 -3.85
C LYS A 150 27.15 57.45 -3.53
N THR A 151 26.32 56.55 -3.01
CA THR A 151 26.70 55.16 -2.74
C THR A 151 26.97 54.40 -4.04
N ALA A 152 26.13 54.59 -5.05
CA ALA A 152 26.30 54.01 -6.39
C ALA A 152 27.64 54.41 -7.02
N TYR A 153 27.96 55.70 -6.94
CA TYR A 153 29.23 56.23 -7.42
C TYR A 153 30.43 55.61 -6.66
N ASN A 154 30.39 55.58 -5.33
CA ASN A 154 31.47 55.01 -4.51
C ASN A 154 31.69 53.52 -4.80
N ASP A 155 30.63 52.72 -4.92
CA ASP A 155 30.72 51.29 -5.24
C ASP A 155 31.35 51.06 -6.63
N LEU A 156 30.98 51.86 -7.64
CA LEU A 156 31.55 51.79 -8.99
C LEU A 156 33.02 52.22 -9.01
N ILE A 157 33.38 53.27 -8.27
CA ILE A 157 34.78 53.71 -8.13
C ILE A 157 35.61 52.66 -7.40
N ASP A 158 35.07 52.00 -6.38
CA ASP A 158 35.74 50.91 -5.67
C ASP A 158 36.01 49.73 -6.62
N MET A 159 35.05 49.35 -7.47
CA MET A 159 35.25 48.32 -8.51
C MET A 159 36.27 48.74 -9.58
N VAL A 160 36.37 50.04 -9.91
CA VAL A 160 37.41 50.57 -10.78
C VAL A 160 38.79 50.49 -10.12
N ARG A 161 38.90 50.87 -8.84
CA ARG A 161 40.15 50.77 -8.07
C ARG A 161 40.63 49.33 -7.94
N LYS A 162 39.70 48.38 -7.81
CA LYS A 162 39.98 46.93 -7.80
C LYS A 162 40.33 46.36 -9.17
N GLY A 163 40.33 47.17 -10.23
CA GLY A 163 40.68 46.74 -11.59
C GLY A 163 39.62 45.88 -12.27
N LEU A 164 38.38 45.89 -11.78
CA LEU A 164 37.29 45.07 -12.33
C LEU A 164 36.49 45.82 -13.41
N LEU A 165 36.42 47.15 -13.28
CA LEU A 165 35.76 48.03 -14.23
C LEU A 165 36.73 49.12 -14.71
N LYS A 166 36.50 49.62 -15.91
CA LYS A 166 37.18 50.78 -16.49
C LYS A 166 36.16 51.89 -16.72
N LYS A 167 36.47 53.09 -16.22
CA LYS A 167 35.66 54.30 -16.46
C LYS A 167 35.99 54.87 -17.84
N ILE A 168 34.97 55.10 -18.66
CA ILE A 168 35.07 55.67 -20.00
C ILE A 168 34.21 56.94 -20.09
N GLY A 169 34.78 58.02 -20.62
CA GLY A 169 34.11 59.31 -20.80
C GLY A 169 34.21 60.26 -19.60
N SER A 170 33.64 61.45 -19.76
CA SER A 170 33.58 62.53 -18.76
C SER A 170 32.18 63.16 -18.74
N GLY A 171 31.76 63.66 -17.58
CA GLY A 171 30.44 64.29 -17.40
C GLY A 171 29.29 63.33 -17.69
N SER A 172 28.28 63.81 -18.44
CA SER A 172 27.06 63.06 -18.79
C SER A 172 27.30 61.82 -19.67
N LYS A 173 28.48 61.68 -20.28
CA LYS A 173 28.85 60.53 -21.13
C LYS A 173 29.60 59.43 -20.36
N THR A 174 29.72 59.55 -19.04
CA THR A 174 30.45 58.60 -18.19
C THR A 174 29.75 57.25 -18.13
N HIS A 175 30.47 56.18 -18.48
CA HIS A 175 30.02 54.81 -18.32
C HIS A 175 31.19 53.90 -17.91
N TYR A 176 30.87 52.73 -17.38
CA TYR A 176 31.84 51.75 -16.88
C TYR A 176 31.72 50.46 -17.68
N VAL A 177 32.84 49.90 -18.08
CA VAL A 177 32.95 48.64 -18.85
C VAL A 177 33.85 47.65 -18.11
N LEU A 178 33.80 46.36 -18.45
CA LEU A 178 34.74 45.38 -17.88
C LEU A 178 36.17 45.75 -18.28
N ALA A 179 37.11 45.62 -17.34
CA ALA A 179 38.51 45.98 -17.56
C ALA A 179 39.32 44.92 -18.33
N PHE A 180 38.77 43.70 -18.49
CA PHE A 180 39.39 42.53 -19.11
C PHE A 180 38.57 41.99 -20.29
#